data_AF-A0A952JFF5-F1
#
_entry.id   AF-A0A952JFF5-F1
#
_cell.length_a   1.000
_cell.length_b   1.000
_cell.length_c   1.000
_cell.angle_alpha   90.00
_cell.angle_beta   90.00
_cell.angle_gamma   90.00
#
_symmetry.space_group_name_H-M   'P 1'
#
loop_
_entity.id
_entity.type
_entity.pdbx_description
1 polymer ?
#
loop_
_entity_poly.entity_id
_entity_poly.type
_entity_poly.pdbx_seq_one_letter_code
_entity_poly.pdbx_strand_id
1 'polypeptide(L)'
;MTKLVASAFIANGSLLVYLDNQLIMQNSDAVTVDLEPGHEYIIHWFVKGDVGQTFSITISAPKEAQFQLTRAIPKAKKDLGTFRFSC
;
A
#
# COMPACT_ATOMS: atom_id res chain seq x y z
N MET A 1 -0.48 0.60 22.65
CA MET A 1 -0.15 -0.08 21.38
C MET A 1 -0.99 0.52 20.30
N THR A 2 -0.36 1.01 19.24
CA THR A 2 -1.02 1.57 18.08
C THR A 2 -1.07 0.50 17.00
N LYS A 3 -2.10 0.48 16.16
CA LYS A 3 -2.22 -0.52 15.09
C LYS A 3 -2.01 0.12 13.73
N LEU A 4 -1.23 -0.57 12.89
CA LEU A 4 -1.23 -0.36 11.45
C LEU A 4 -2.34 -1.22 10.86
N VAL A 5 -3.27 -0.60 10.12
CA VAL A 5 -4.28 -1.33 9.34
C VAL A 5 -4.08 -0.95 7.88
N ALA A 6 -3.68 -1.93 7.07
CA ALA A 6 -3.44 -1.78 5.65
C ALA A 6 -4.36 -2.72 4.87
N SER A 7 -4.92 -2.24 3.77
CA SER A 7 -5.64 -3.04 2.79
C SER A 7 -5.13 -2.77 1.40
N ALA A 8 -5.24 -3.76 0.53
CA ALA A 8 -4.85 -3.60 -0.85
C ALA A 8 -5.74 -4.44 -1.76
N PHE A 9 -5.91 -3.94 -2.98
CA PHE A 9 -6.69 -4.61 -4.01
C PHE A 9 -5.93 -4.54 -5.33
N ILE A 10 -5.95 -5.64 -6.07
CA ILE A 10 -5.55 -5.71 -7.46
C ILE A 10 -6.47 -6.70 -8.18
N ALA A 11 -7.06 -6.29 -9.30
CA ALA A 11 -8.03 -7.12 -9.99
C ALA A 11 -7.43 -8.43 -10.54
N ASN A 12 -6.21 -8.36 -11.08
CA ASN A 12 -5.44 -9.50 -11.56
C ASN A 12 -3.96 -9.19 -11.39
N GLY A 13 -3.20 -10.10 -10.79
CA GLY A 13 -1.80 -9.90 -10.45
C GLY A 13 -1.51 -10.14 -8.97
N SER A 14 -0.43 -9.55 -8.50
CA SER A 14 0.05 -9.69 -7.12
C SER A 14 0.47 -8.35 -6.56
N LEU A 15 0.12 -8.13 -5.30
CA LEU A 15 0.50 -6.97 -4.53
C LEU A 15 1.13 -7.44 -3.21
N LEU A 16 2.32 -6.93 -2.93
CA LEU A 16 3.10 -7.24 -1.74
C LEU A 16 3.27 -5.96 -0.94
N VAL A 17 3.02 -6.01 0.36
CA VAL A 17 3.22 -4.88 1.29
C VAL A 17 4.20 -5.27 2.38
N TYR A 18 5.13 -4.38 2.64
CA TYR A 18 6.21 -4.54 3.58
C TYR A 18 6.19 -3.43 4.63
N LEU A 19 6.60 -3.78 5.85
CA LEU A 19 6.89 -2.88 6.95
C LEU A 19 8.33 -3.11 7.38
N ASP A 20 9.20 -2.11 7.25
CA ASP A 20 10.64 -2.21 7.55
C ASP A 20 11.32 -3.42 6.88
N ASN A 21 10.97 -3.66 5.62
CA ASN A 21 11.42 -4.79 4.79
C ASN A 21 10.92 -6.17 5.22
N GLN A 22 10.05 -6.26 6.22
CA GLN A 22 9.33 -7.47 6.55
C GLN A 22 8.02 -7.53 5.76
N LEU A 23 7.80 -8.63 5.02
CA LEU A 23 6.55 -8.86 4.31
C LEU A 23 5.41 -9.02 5.32
N ILE A 24 4.44 -8.11 5.28
CA ILE A 24 3.26 -8.15 6.16
C ILE A 24 1.98 -8.57 5.42
N MET A 25 1.94 -8.40 4.10
CA MET A 25 0.77 -8.77 3.31
C MET A 25 1.17 -9.26 1.92
N GLN A 26 0.62 -10.40 1.51
CA GLN A 26 0.75 -10.96 0.17
C GLN A 26 -0.58 -11.56 -0.25
N ASN A 27 -1.17 -11.05 -1.35
CA ASN A 27 -2.42 -11.56 -1.91
C ASN A 27 -3.58 -11.69 -0.90
N SER A 28 -3.57 -10.87 0.15
CA SER A 28 -4.65 -10.74 1.14
C SER A 28 -5.29 -9.38 0.98
N ASP A 29 -6.59 -9.29 1.28
CA ASP A 29 -7.34 -8.03 1.17
C ASP A 29 -6.91 -7.00 2.23
N ALA A 30 -6.49 -7.48 3.41
CA ALA A 30 -6.06 -6.64 4.51
C ALA A 30 -5.07 -7.32 5.47
N VAL A 31 -4.35 -6.51 6.23
CA VAL A 31 -3.49 -6.89 7.34
C VAL A 31 -3.64 -5.88 8.49
N THR A 32 -3.51 -6.38 9.73
CA THR A 32 -3.36 -5.56 10.93
C THR A 32 -2.07 -5.95 11.64
N VAL A 33 -1.23 -4.96 11.97
CA VAL A 33 0.04 -5.15 12.67
C VAL A 33 0.08 -4.23 13.88
N ASP A 34 0.56 -4.72 15.02
CA ASP A 34 0.80 -3.90 16.20
C ASP A 34 2.12 -3.12 16.04
N LEU A 35 2.08 -1.83 16.32
CA LEU A 35 3.21 -0.91 16.27
C LEU A 35 3.68 -0.53 17.68
N GLU A 36 4.99 -0.43 17.82
CA GLU A 36 5.63 0.06 19.03
C GLU A 36 5.54 1.59 19.10
N PRO A 37 5.11 2.17 20.24
CA PRO A 37 5.05 3.62 20.40
C PRO A 37 6.43 4.27 20.26
N GLY A 38 6.51 5.36 19.51
CA GLY A 38 7.74 6.16 19.35
C GLY A 38 8.76 5.58 18.36
N HIS A 39 8.42 4.49 17.67
CA HIS A 39 9.22 3.95 16.57
C HIS A 39 8.74 4.52 15.24
N GLU A 40 9.68 4.83 14.34
CA GLU A 40 9.38 5.25 12.97
C GLU A 40 9.40 4.02 12.07
N TYR A 41 8.39 3.91 11.20
CA TYR A 41 8.21 2.75 10.33
C TYR A 41 8.19 3.17 8.86
N ILE A 42 8.75 2.31 8.00
CA ILE A 42 8.70 2.48 6.55
C ILE A 42 7.76 1.44 5.95
N ILE A 43 6.66 1.93 5.38
CA ILE A 43 5.79 1.13 4.53
C ILE A 43 6.19 1.27 3.06
N HIS A 44 6.34 0.14 2.38
CA HIS A 44 6.54 0.10 0.94
C HIS A 44 5.85 -1.10 0.32
N TRP A 45 5.70 -1.08 -1.00
CA TRP A 45 4.94 -2.09 -1.70
C TRP A 45 5.48 -2.35 -3.10
N PHE A 46 5.17 -3.54 -3.61
CA PHE A 46 5.45 -3.94 -4.97
C PHE A 46 4.17 -4.41 -5.63
N VAL A 47 3.97 -3.98 -6.88
CA VAL A 47 2.80 -4.33 -7.68
C VAL A 47 3.26 -5.00 -8.95
N LYS A 48 2.66 -6.14 -9.27
CA LYS A 48 2.84 -6.85 -10.53
C LYS A 48 1.46 -7.19 -11.08
N GLY A 49 1.17 -6.74 -12.29
CA GLY A 49 -0.08 -7.01 -13.00
C GLY A 49 0.04 -6.53 -14.44
N ASP A 50 -1.04 -6.65 -15.20
CA ASP A 50 -1.06 -6.24 -16.60
C ASP A 50 -1.26 -4.73 -16.74
N VAL A 51 -0.75 -4.20 -17.85
CA VAL A 51 -0.93 -2.79 -18.22
C VAL A 51 -2.41 -2.43 -18.27
N GLY A 52 -2.78 -1.30 -17.66
CA GLY A 52 -4.14 -0.79 -17.62
C GLY A 52 -4.98 -1.34 -16.46
N GLN A 53 -4.50 -2.33 -15.71
CA GLN A 53 -5.18 -2.79 -14.51
C GLN A 53 -5.00 -1.81 -13.37
N THR A 54 -6.05 -1.66 -12.57
CA THR A 54 -6.05 -0.80 -11.39
C THR A 54 -5.69 -1.59 -10.15
N PHE A 55 -4.87 -1.00 -9.29
CA PHE A 55 -4.65 -1.42 -7.92
C PHE A 55 -4.99 -0.29 -6.96
N SER A 56 -5.30 -0.65 -5.72
CA SER A 56 -5.41 0.31 -4.63
C SER A 56 -4.70 -0.19 -3.38
N ILE A 57 -4.22 0.76 -2.58
CA ILE A 57 -3.61 0.53 -1.27
C ILE A 57 -4.18 1.57 -0.33
N THR A 58 -4.68 1.12 0.82
CA THR A 58 -5.24 2.01 1.84
C THR A 58 -4.59 1.70 3.17
N ILE A 59 -4.06 2.72 3.83
CA ILE A 59 -3.64 2.70 5.24
C ILE A 59 -4.70 3.47 6.01
N SER A 60 -5.42 2.79 6.91
CA SER A 60 -6.54 3.39 7.65
C SER A 60 -6.20 3.68 9.12
N ALA A 61 -5.14 3.08 9.63
CA ALA A 61 -4.57 3.36 10.93
C ALA A 61 -3.05 3.18 10.88
N PRO A 62 -2.28 3.94 11.68
CA PRO A 62 -2.77 4.99 12.57
C PRO A 62 -3.20 6.26 11.83
N LYS A 63 -3.87 7.19 12.52
CA LYS A 63 -4.51 8.36 11.88
C LYS A 63 -3.49 9.24 11.15
N GLU A 64 -2.33 9.42 11.76
CA GLU A 64 -1.18 10.17 11.25
C GLU A 64 -0.57 9.56 9.98
N ALA A 65 -0.82 8.27 9.71
CA ALA A 65 -0.33 7.56 8.54
C ALA A 65 -1.46 7.22 7.55
N GLN A 66 -2.65 7.79 7.73
CA GLN A 66 -3.78 7.52 6.85
C GLN A 66 -3.46 7.91 5.41
N PHE A 67 -3.66 6.97 4.50
CA PHE A 67 -3.28 7.11 3.11
C PHE A 67 -4.19 6.27 2.22
N GLN A 68 -4.51 6.78 1.04
CA GLN A 68 -5.20 6.00 0.01
C GLN A 68 -4.56 6.28 -1.35
N LEU A 69 -4.11 5.21 -1.99
CA LEU A 69 -3.63 5.20 -3.36
C LEU A 69 -4.57 4.38 -4.22
N THR A 70 -4.96 4.93 -5.35
CA THR A 70 -5.59 4.17 -6.43
C THR A 70 -4.88 4.53 -7.72
N ARG A 71 -4.35 3.53 -8.43
CA ARG A 71 -3.53 3.77 -9.62
C ARG A 71 -3.68 2.63 -10.64
N ALA A 72 -3.62 2.99 -11.92
CA ALA A 72 -3.51 2.00 -13.00
C ALA A 72 -2.02 1.69 -13.28
N ILE A 73 -1.72 0.41 -13.57
CA ILE A 73 -0.39 -0.04 -13.98
C ILE A 73 -0.10 0.57 -15.36
N PRO A 74 0.90 1.44 -15.50
CA PRO A 74 1.16 2.12 -16.75
C PRO A 74 1.77 1.16 -17.78
N LYS A 75 1.58 1.47 -19.07
CA LYS A 75 2.37 0.86 -20.13
C LYS A 75 3.82 1.28 -19.93
N ALA A 76 4.75 0.31 -19.90
CA ALA A 76 6.17 0.54 -19.61
C ALA A 76 6.70 1.81 -20.31
N LYS A 77 7.46 2.64 -19.56
CA LYS A 77 8.15 3.90 -19.93
C LYS A 77 7.46 5.24 -19.61
N LYS A 78 6.25 5.26 -19.02
CA LYS A 78 5.66 6.51 -18.51
C LYS A 78 4.95 6.27 -17.18
N ASP A 79 5.71 6.37 -16.09
CA ASP A 79 5.13 6.49 -14.76
C ASP A 79 4.78 7.98 -14.52
N LEU A 80 3.73 8.47 -15.19
CA LEU A 80 3.18 9.80 -14.92
C LEU A 80 2.26 9.68 -13.69
N GLY A 81 2.84 9.83 -12.50
CA GLY A 81 2.10 9.89 -11.25
C GLY A 81 1.77 11.34 -10.90
N THR A 82 0.50 11.68 -10.81
CA THR A 82 0.06 12.91 -10.13
C THR A 82 -0.28 12.52 -8.70
N PHE A 83 0.56 12.89 -7.75
CA PHE A 83 0.26 12.71 -6.33
C PHE A 83 -0.71 13.81 -5.90
N ARG A 84 -1.88 13.43 -5.38
CA ARG A 84 -2.82 14.37 -4.78
C ARG A 84 -2.99 13.97 -3.32
N PHE A 85 -2.37 14.74 -2.44
CA PHE A 85 -2.57 14.61 -1.00
C PHE A 85 -3.78 15.46 -0.63
N SER A 86 -4.76 14.88 0.05
CA SER A 86 -5.87 15.61 0.69
C SER A 86 -5.69 15.53 2.20
N CYS A 87 -5.60 16.70 2.83
CA CYS A 87 -5.57 16.89 4.27
C CYS A 87 -6.98 16.84 4.86
#